data_AF-A0A183CZ55-F1
#
_entry.id   AF-A0A183CZ55-F1
#
_cell.length_a   1.000
_cell.length_b   1.000
_cell.length_c   1.000
_cell.angle_alpha   90.00
_cell.angle_beta   90.00
_cell.angle_gamma   90.00
#
_symmetry.space_group_name_H-M   'P 1'
#
loop_
_entity.id
_entity.type
_entity.pdbx_description
1 polymer ?
#
loop_
_entity_poly.entity_id
_entity_poly.type
_entity_poly.pdbx_seq_one_letter_code
_entity_poly.pdbx_strand_id
1 'polypeptide(L)'
;MMEERENAMECMDLNCLCPFLHGSLTSSGCYLPNGQKLSMAVRKEYRQLSNEERTRFHSALERLKRSGEYDKIAQWHTKPEMSGGAHSGPAFLPWHREYIKRSHTDKFFLIFMRFCFAAL
;
A
#
# COMPACT_ATOMS: atom_id res chain seq x y z
N MET A 1 -3.00 -25.91 13.03
CA MET A 1 -2.00 -25.62 11.98
C MET A 1 -2.31 -24.24 11.41
N MET A 2 -1.77 -23.20 12.04
CA MET A 2 -1.86 -21.83 11.55
C MET A 2 -0.56 -21.58 10.79
N GLU A 3 -0.67 -21.47 9.47
CA GLU A 3 0.43 -21.20 8.55
C GLU A 3 1.06 -19.84 8.90
N GLU A 4 2.34 -19.85 9.29
CA GLU A 4 3.16 -18.66 9.48
C GLU A 4 3.25 -17.90 8.14
N ARG A 5 2.34 -16.95 7.92
CA ARG A 5 2.59 -15.88 6.96
C ARG A 5 3.37 -14.80 7.68
N GLU A 6 4.70 -14.81 7.53
CA GLU A 6 5.44 -13.55 7.60
C GLU A 6 4.84 -12.62 6.53
N ASN A 7 3.96 -11.71 6.94
CA ASN A 7 3.21 -10.86 6.01
C ASN A 7 3.90 -9.50 5.93
N ALA A 8 4.26 -9.06 4.72
CA ALA A 8 4.87 -7.75 4.48
C ALA A 8 4.07 -6.58 5.10
N MET A 9 2.76 -6.77 5.31
CA MET A 9 1.83 -5.82 5.92
C MET A 9 2.04 -5.56 7.41
N GLU A 10 2.76 -6.45 8.09
CA GLU A 10 3.10 -6.33 9.51
C GLU A 10 4.37 -5.49 9.73
N CYS A 11 5.15 -5.28 8.67
CA CYS A 11 6.37 -4.48 8.74
C CYS A 11 6.06 -3.00 8.99
N MET A 12 6.72 -2.45 10.01
CA MET A 12 6.57 -1.05 10.40
C MET A 12 7.70 -0.15 9.89
N ASP A 13 8.83 -0.74 9.47
CA ASP A 13 10.00 -0.06 8.94
C ASP A 13 10.52 -0.67 7.62
N LEU A 14 11.47 0.02 6.98
CA LEU A 14 12.05 -0.38 5.69
C LEU A 14 12.97 -1.61 5.80
N ASN A 15 13.54 -1.88 6.98
CA ASN A 15 14.43 -3.03 7.14
C ASN A 15 13.63 -4.32 7.20
N CYS A 16 12.50 -4.32 7.93
CA CYS A 16 11.54 -5.43 7.95
C CYS A 16 11.00 -5.73 6.54
N LEU A 17 10.71 -4.69 5.74
CA LEU A 17 10.17 -4.86 4.39
C LEU A 17 11.21 -5.42 3.39
N CYS A 18 12.50 -5.35 3.72
CA CYS A 18 13.58 -5.64 2.79
C CYS A 18 13.52 -7.03 2.14
N PRO A 19 13.30 -8.14 2.89
CA PRO A 19 13.23 -9.47 2.30
C PRO A 19 12.06 -9.63 1.33
N PHE A 20 10.93 -8.97 1.61
CA PHE A 20 9.73 -8.99 0.75
C PHE A 20 9.93 -8.26 -0.57
N LEU A 21 10.90 -7.34 -0.64
CA LEU A 21 11.30 -6.64 -1.86
C LEU A 21 12.49 -7.30 -2.57
N HIS A 22 12.84 -8.53 -2.17
CA HIS A 22 14.02 -9.25 -2.64
C HIS A 22 15.33 -8.47 -2.41
N GLY A 23 15.35 -7.60 -1.38
CA GLY A 23 16.52 -6.82 -1.01
C GLY A 23 17.48 -7.57 -0.09
N SER A 24 18.69 -7.05 0.02
CA SER A 24 19.72 -7.51 0.95
C SER A 24 19.89 -6.49 2.09
N LEU A 25 19.76 -6.97 3.32
CA LEU A 25 20.03 -6.18 4.53
C LEU A 25 21.53 -6.13 4.80
N THR A 26 22.04 -4.92 5.01
CA THR A 26 23.42 -4.66 5.42
C THR A 26 23.42 -3.80 6.68
N SER A 27 24.60 -3.57 7.28
CA SER A 27 24.76 -2.66 8.42
C SER A 27 24.35 -1.22 8.12
N SER A 28 24.33 -0.81 6.84
CA SER A 28 23.98 0.54 6.40
C SER A 28 22.53 0.67 5.87
N GLY A 29 21.78 -0.43 5.78
CA GLY A 29 20.36 -0.45 5.38
C GLY A 29 20.01 -1.56 4.39
N CYS A 30 18.80 -1.47 3.82
CA CYS A 30 18.30 -2.39 2.80
C CYS A 30 18.69 -1.93 1.38
N TYR A 31 19.20 -2.85 0.56
CA TYR A 31 19.56 -2.62 -0.84
C TYR A 31 18.75 -3.53 -1.76
N LEU A 32 18.09 -2.96 -2.76
CA LEU A 32 17.28 -3.68 -3.74
C LEU A 32 18.18 -4.39 -4.78
N PRO A 33 17.65 -5.37 -5.55
CA PRO A 33 18.42 -6.08 -6.59
C PRO A 33 19.08 -5.20 -7.64
N ASN A 34 18.56 -3.98 -7.84
CA ASN A 34 19.13 -2.98 -8.75
C ASN A 34 20.25 -2.14 -8.11
N GLY A 35 20.70 -2.47 -6.90
CA GLY A 35 21.75 -1.76 -6.16
C GLY A 35 21.27 -0.49 -5.46
N GLN A 36 19.99 -0.11 -5.58
CA GLN A 36 19.47 1.08 -4.93
C GLN A 36 19.17 0.83 -3.45
N LYS A 37 19.59 1.77 -2.60
CA LYS A 37 19.20 1.77 -1.19
C LYS A 37 17.70 2.04 -1.07
N LEU A 38 16.98 1.16 -0.39
CA LEU A 38 15.57 1.36 -0.06
C LEU A 38 15.44 2.60 0.83
N SER A 39 14.56 3.51 0.42
CA SER A 39 14.33 4.78 1.09
C SER A 39 12.84 5.12 1.08
N MET A 40 12.47 6.17 1.81
CA MET A 40 11.09 6.65 1.84
C MET A 40 10.61 7.05 0.43
N ALA A 41 9.46 6.52 0.03
CA ALA A 41 8.84 6.88 -1.24
C ALA A 41 8.27 8.31 -1.20
N VAL A 42 8.40 9.02 -2.31
CA VAL A 42 7.79 10.34 -2.51
C VAL A 42 6.43 10.17 -3.19
N ARG A 43 5.35 10.63 -2.54
CA ARG A 43 4.02 10.67 -3.14
C ARG A 43 3.88 11.94 -3.97
N LYS A 44 3.71 11.77 -5.28
CA LYS A 44 3.49 12.87 -6.23
C LYS A 44 2.01 13.05 -6.51
N GLU A 45 1.64 14.25 -6.92
CA GLU A 45 0.33 14.51 -7.50
C GLU A 45 0.26 13.83 -8.89
N TYR A 46 -0.88 13.21 -9.22
CA TYR A 46 -1.03 12.35 -10.40
C TYR A 46 -0.78 13.06 -11.75
N ARG A 47 -1.20 14.32 -11.89
CA ARG A 47 -0.98 15.15 -13.09
C ARG A 47 0.47 15.59 -13.22
N GLN A 48 1.26 15.56 -12.14
CA GLN A 48 2.70 15.82 -12.15
C GLN A 48 3.55 14.59 -12.51
N LEU A 49 2.94 13.41 -12.70
CA LEU A 49 3.66 12.21 -13.14
C LEU A 49 4.09 12.34 -14.61
N SER A 50 5.29 11.84 -14.92
CA SER A 50 5.70 11.59 -16.31
C SER A 50 4.82 10.51 -16.95
N ASN A 51 4.87 10.39 -18.28
CA ASN A 51 4.13 9.34 -18.98
C ASN A 51 4.60 7.94 -18.58
N GLU A 52 5.91 7.77 -18.36
CA GLU A 52 6.51 6.51 -17.92
C GLU A 52 6.09 6.19 -16.48
N GLU A 53 6.09 7.18 -15.58
CA GLU A 53 5.61 7.02 -14.21
C GLU A 53 4.14 6.62 -14.19
N ARG A 54 3.29 7.31 -14.95
CA ARG A 54 1.86 7.02 -15.07
C ARG A 54 1.61 5.62 -15.66
N THR A 55 2.41 5.20 -16.63
CA THR A 55 2.31 3.86 -17.23
C THR A 55 2.67 2.77 -16.23
N ARG A 56 3.77 2.93 -15.49
CA ARG A 56 4.15 2.00 -14.41
C ARG A 56 3.07 1.95 -13.33
N PHE A 57 2.51 3.11 -13.00
CA PHE A 57 1.44 3.22 -12.03
C PHE A 57 0.18 2.43 -12.45
N HIS A 58 -0.32 2.64 -13.66
CA HIS A 58 -1.48 1.88 -14.17
C HIS A 58 -1.20 0.38 -14.28
N SER A 59 -0.02 -0.01 -14.79
CA SER A 59 0.37 -1.41 -14.88
C SER A 59 0.39 -2.11 -13.51
N ALA A 60 0.85 -1.42 -12.47
CA ALA A 60 0.82 -1.92 -11.10
C ALA A 60 -0.63 -2.12 -10.60
N LEU A 61 -1.51 -1.12 -10.76
CA LEU A 61 -2.92 -1.23 -10.37
C LEU A 61 -3.63 -2.38 -11.09
N GLU A 62 -3.41 -2.53 -12.38
CA GLU A 62 -4.03 -3.62 -13.14
C GLU A 62 -3.55 -4.99 -12.66
N ARG A 63 -2.25 -5.15 -12.36
CA ARG A 63 -1.71 -6.39 -11.79
C ARG A 63 -2.36 -6.68 -10.45
N LEU A 64 -2.52 -5.66 -9.61
CA LEU A 64 -3.17 -5.77 -8.30
C LEU A 64 -4.63 -6.20 -8.45
N LYS A 65 -5.36 -5.59 -9.39
CA LYS A 65 -6.75 -5.97 -9.69
C LYS A 65 -6.86 -7.39 -10.24
N ARG A 66 -6.01 -7.77 -11.20
CA ARG A 66 -5.97 -9.14 -11.77
C ARG A 66 -5.63 -10.20 -10.73
N SER A 67 -4.80 -9.87 -9.74
CA SER A 67 -4.46 -10.79 -8.65
C SER A 67 -5.57 -10.98 -7.59
N GLY A 68 -6.59 -10.12 -7.59
CA GLY A 68 -7.65 -10.10 -6.58
C GLY A 68 -7.26 -9.40 -5.27
N GLU A 69 -5.98 -9.05 -5.06
CA GLU A 69 -5.52 -8.31 -3.87
C GLU A 69 -6.19 -6.93 -3.75
N TYR A 70 -6.44 -6.25 -4.88
CA TYR A 70 -7.19 -5.00 -4.88
C TYR A 70 -8.57 -5.16 -4.24
N ASP A 71 -9.27 -6.26 -4.52
CA ASP A 71 -10.62 -6.50 -4.00
C ASP A 71 -10.59 -6.85 -2.51
N LYS A 72 -9.55 -7.54 -2.02
CA LYS A 72 -9.35 -7.79 -0.59
C LYS A 72 -9.12 -6.48 0.17
N ILE A 73 -8.27 -5.60 -0.36
CA ILE A 73 -8.02 -4.27 0.20
C ILE A 73 -9.29 -3.42 0.19
N ALA A 74 -10.09 -3.47 -0.88
CA ALA A 74 -11.38 -2.78 -0.95
C ALA A 74 -12.37 -3.31 0.11
N GLN A 75 -12.43 -4.63 0.33
CA GLN A 75 -13.29 -5.22 1.37
C GLN A 75 -12.95 -4.75 2.78
N TRP A 76 -11.67 -4.48 3.08
CA TRP A 76 -11.28 -3.96 4.40
C TRP A 76 -11.88 -2.59 4.71
N HIS A 77 -12.09 -1.75 3.69
CA HIS A 77 -12.77 -0.47 3.84
C HIS A 77 -14.29 -0.66 3.94
N THR A 78 -14.87 -1.53 3.11
CA THR A 78 -16.33 -1.67 2.98
C THR A 78 -16.99 -2.37 4.18
N LYS A 79 -16.28 -3.20 4.95
CA LYS A 79 -16.85 -3.93 6.10
C LYS A 79 -16.81 -3.09 7.38
N PRO A 80 -17.95 -2.57 7.88
CA PRO A 80 -17.99 -1.65 9.02
C PRO A 80 -17.43 -2.26 10.30
N GLU A 81 -17.55 -3.59 10.47
CA GLU A 81 -17.00 -4.32 11.62
C GLU A 81 -15.45 -4.23 11.69
N MET A 82 -14.79 -4.08 10.53
CA MET A 82 -13.34 -3.97 10.43
C MET A 82 -12.87 -2.52 10.19
N SER A 83 -13.79 -1.63 9.81
CA SER A 83 -13.52 -0.24 9.43
C SER A 83 -14.27 0.78 10.29
N GLY A 84 -14.63 0.44 11.54
CA GLY A 84 -15.34 1.35 12.45
C GLY A 84 -14.62 2.70 12.68
N GLY A 85 -13.30 2.75 12.50
CA GLY A 85 -12.51 3.99 12.53
C GLY A 85 -12.39 4.73 11.20
N ALA A 86 -12.90 4.16 10.10
CA ALA A 86 -12.77 4.73 8.76
C ALA A 86 -13.68 5.92 8.52
N HIS A 87 -14.78 6.10 9.26
CA HIS A 87 -15.72 7.19 9.05
C HIS A 87 -16.23 7.78 10.36
N SER A 88 -16.69 9.04 10.29
CA SER A 88 -17.51 9.69 11.33
C SER A 88 -16.93 9.66 12.75
N GLY A 89 -15.60 9.67 12.88
CA GLY A 89 -14.93 9.64 14.18
C GLY A 89 -13.50 10.17 14.12
N PRO A 90 -12.86 10.37 15.30
CA PRO A 90 -11.51 10.93 15.40
C PRO A 90 -10.43 10.02 14.76
N ALA A 91 -10.75 8.74 14.56
CA ALA A 91 -9.86 7.78 13.91
C ALA A 91 -9.84 7.89 12.37
N PHE A 92 -10.68 8.75 11.75
CA PHE A 92 -10.82 8.87 10.29
C PHE A 92 -9.46 9.03 9.57
N LEU A 93 -8.66 10.01 10.00
CA LEU A 93 -7.37 10.31 9.39
C LEU A 93 -6.30 9.23 9.66
N PRO A 94 -6.06 8.79 10.91
CA PRO A 94 -5.06 7.75 11.16
C PRO A 94 -5.43 6.40 10.53
N TRP A 95 -6.71 6.03 10.49
CA TRP A 95 -7.17 4.81 9.82
C TRP A 95 -6.83 4.85 8.32
N HIS A 96 -7.18 5.94 7.63
CA HIS A 96 -6.87 6.10 6.21
C HIS A 96 -5.36 6.19 5.93
N ARG A 97 -4.58 6.86 6.79
CA ARG A 97 -3.11 6.90 6.66
C ARG A 97 -2.53 5.49 6.60
N GLU A 98 -2.95 4.65 7.54
CA GLU A 98 -2.47 3.28 7.69
C GLU A 98 -3.02 2.34 6.61
N TYR A 99 -4.28 2.52 6.19
CA TYR A 99 -4.90 1.83 5.05
C TYR A 99 -4.12 2.10 3.75
N ILE A 100 -3.77 3.36 3.50
CA ILE A 100 -2.99 3.78 2.33
C ILE A 100 -1.54 3.28 2.40
N LYS A 101 -0.92 3.29 3.59
CA LYS A 101 0.45 2.78 3.78
C LYS A 101 0.54 1.28 3.47
N ARG A 102 -0.41 0.50 3.99
CA ARG A 102 -0.44 -0.97 3.83
C ARG A 102 -0.86 -1.41 2.43
N SER A 103 -1.80 -0.71 1.80
CA SER A 103 -2.06 -0.93 0.36
C SER A 103 -0.89 -0.52 -0.55
N HIS A 104 0.08 0.25 -0.04
CA HIS A 104 1.30 0.63 -0.77
C HIS A 104 2.35 -0.48 -0.79
N THR A 105 2.43 -1.29 0.28
CA THR A 105 3.42 -2.37 0.43
C THR A 105 3.11 -3.57 -0.48
N ASP A 106 1.84 -3.76 -0.82
CA ASP A 106 1.42 -4.63 -1.92
C ASP A 106 1.41 -3.86 -3.25
N LYS A 107 2.59 -3.52 -3.76
CA LYS A 107 2.82 -3.04 -5.14
C LYS A 107 1.91 -1.87 -5.58
N PHE A 108 2.12 -0.70 -4.97
CA PHE A 108 1.85 0.67 -5.47
C PHE A 108 0.38 1.10 -5.80
N PHE A 109 0.06 2.32 -5.36
CA PHE A 109 -1.25 2.81 -4.87
C PHE A 109 -1.90 3.94 -5.69
N LEU A 110 -3.23 3.88 -5.93
CA LEU A 110 -4.23 4.96 -5.73
C LEU A 110 -5.62 4.30 -5.80
N ILE A 111 -6.46 4.43 -4.77
CA ILE A 111 -7.92 4.69 -4.85
C ILE A 111 -8.31 5.42 -3.56
N PHE A 112 -9.05 6.52 -3.68
CA PHE A 112 -10.24 6.91 -2.89
C PHE A 112 -10.51 8.42 -3.03
N MET A 113 -11.28 8.80 -4.05
CA MET A 113 -12.16 9.98 -4.03
C MET A 113 -13.31 9.78 -5.02
N ARG A 114 -14.11 8.71 -4.84
CA ARG A 114 -15.42 8.61 -5.50
C ARG A 114 -16.52 7.84 -4.75
N PHE A 115 -16.33 7.50 -3.47
CA PHE A 115 -17.36 6.82 -2.67
C PHE A 115 -17.72 7.53 -1.36
N CYS A 116 -17.54 8.86 -1.29
CA CYS A 116 -18.04 9.68 -0.16
C CYS A 116 -19.38 10.38 -0.42
N PHE A 117 -20.10 10.06 -1.51
CA PHE A 117 -21.39 10.71 -1.84
C PHE A 117 -22.50 9.72 -2.28
N ALA A 118 -22.56 8.54 -1.68
CA ALA A 118 -23.67 7.59 -1.93
C ALA A 118 -24.22 6.97 -0.64
N ALA A 119 -24.19 7.71 0.47
CA ALA A 119 -24.83 7.34 1.73
C ALA A 119 -25.45 8.56 2.43
N LEU A 120 -26.12 9.41 1.66
CA LEU A 120 -27.13 10.37 2.12
C LEU A 120 -28.37 10.20 1.25
#